data_AF-A0A931ZAP3-F1
#
_entry.id   AF-A0A931ZAP3-F1
#
_cell.length_a   1.000
_cell.length_b   1.000
_cell.length_c   1.000
_cell.angle_alpha   90.00
_cell.angle_beta   90.00
_cell.angle_gamma   90.00
#
_symmetry.space_group_name_H-M   'P 1'
#
loop_
_entity.id
_entity.type
_entity.pdbx_description
1 polymer ?
#
loop_
_entity_poly.entity_id
_entity_poly.type
_entity_poly.pdbx_seq_one_letter_code
_entity_poly.pdbx_strand_id
1 'polypeptide(L)'
;MLRRPIHWLADAGRFVGALFLWNARKTAYVVRGRTGRCPCQNESDDSIPGRVRCDAATHWHEPARFRAVCPLLVETPDGWRCSVHASQVRPFWGRAVAWSGAALVVLFLVGAGATLVFLRAAGGAPISFTQVAWPGKWHEIRPAQSRHLFRRAVGAFAHGRLNEAHLALLSAQQRDPRNYDAALMLAQIAMFQGSVLSSDEQFERLLREHPAQSGRTAIVYHDTLLSLDRMRRLAQFSLAMAKADSDRSAVWVRSALLAVRSLSATDAVELREKTEPTIASLAPHAQLLLRAEFDARAGDTPRALKSLRAPFSGPLNPFYARHQVLRLAALGDAGAAQVMLDFYGPPFGEFEQQLTQFELSSIARDEATAEAAFRRLLAQPLQELRVERIAAALIAHPNAERYRQFSARVQREGLLEAVCDGAGLWVTGLVCDAPKDAVYWQTHGKQPMFSGYPPIKMIDFQSRALATVNSVSHLVNVLSLPREVIVALLARVEPPAPAASPAGAGRR
;
A
#
# COMPACT_ATOMS: atom_id res chain seq x y z
N MET A 1 8.26 -27.39 43.34
CA MET A 1 9.41 -27.23 42.41
C MET A 1 10.19 -25.91 42.56
N LEU A 2 9.72 -24.91 43.32
CA LEU A 2 10.39 -23.59 43.45
C LEU A 2 11.54 -23.49 44.48
N ARG A 3 11.74 -24.49 45.36
CA ARG A 3 12.80 -24.42 46.39
C ARG A 3 14.22 -24.55 45.81
N ARG A 4 14.42 -25.42 44.81
CA ARG A 4 15.73 -25.64 44.17
C ARG A 4 16.34 -24.39 43.53
N PRO A 5 15.62 -23.57 42.73
CA PRO A 5 16.20 -22.36 42.13
C PRO A 5 16.55 -21.27 43.17
N ILE A 6 15.80 -21.18 44.27
CA ILE A 6 16.08 -20.20 45.35
C ILE A 6 17.38 -20.53 46.07
N HIS A 7 17.61 -21.81 46.40
CA HIS A 7 18.87 -22.24 47.00
C HIS A 7 20.07 -22.00 46.07
N TRP A 8 19.90 -22.24 44.77
CA TRP A 8 20.94 -22.00 43.78
C TRP A 8 21.30 -20.51 43.65
N LEU A 9 20.31 -19.61 43.65
CA LEU A 9 20.55 -18.16 43.62
C LEU A 9 21.24 -17.65 44.89
N ALA A 10 20.86 -18.16 46.06
CA ALA A 10 21.49 -17.83 47.33
C ALA A 10 22.97 -18.28 47.36
N ASP A 11 23.27 -19.46 46.83
CA ASP A 11 24.64 -19.97 46.74
C ASP A 11 25.49 -19.19 45.72
N ALA A 12 24.92 -18.78 44.59
CA ALA A 12 25.60 -17.89 43.63
C ALA A 12 25.93 -16.52 44.24
N GLY A 13 24.98 -15.94 44.99
CA GLY A 13 25.19 -14.68 45.72
C GLY A 13 26.29 -14.79 46.77
N ARG A 14 26.32 -15.90 47.54
CA ARG A 14 27.40 -16.19 48.49
C ARG A 14 28.75 -16.35 47.81
N PHE A 15 28.80 -17.01 46.65
CA PHE A 15 30.02 -17.18 45.88
C PHE A 15 30.59 -15.87 45.37
N VAL A 16 29.76 -15.02 44.75
CA VAL A 16 30.17 -13.70 44.27
C VAL A 16 30.57 -12.80 45.45
N GLY A 17 29.78 -12.77 46.53
CA GLY A 17 30.08 -12.00 47.73
C GLY A 17 31.42 -12.41 48.36
N ALA A 18 31.71 -13.71 48.44
CA ALA A 18 32.97 -14.23 48.94
C ALA A 18 34.16 -13.87 48.04
N LEU A 19 33.99 -13.90 46.71
CA LEU A 19 35.02 -13.43 45.78
C LEU A 19 35.39 -11.98 46.07
N PHE A 20 34.44 -11.06 46.16
CA PHE A 20 34.73 -9.65 46.41
C PHE A 20 35.27 -9.40 47.83
N LEU A 21 34.64 -9.97 48.85
CA LEU A 21 35.02 -9.78 50.25
C LEU A 21 36.46 -10.23 50.53
N TRP A 22 36.80 -11.46 50.12
CA TRP A 22 38.13 -12.02 50.40
C TRP A 22 39.22 -11.37 49.56
N ASN A 23 38.92 -10.98 48.32
CA ASN A 23 39.87 -10.21 47.51
C ASN A 23 40.10 -8.80 48.08
N ALA A 24 39.06 -8.11 48.56
CA ALA A 24 39.20 -6.81 49.22
C ALA A 24 40.05 -6.92 50.50
N ARG A 25 39.76 -7.90 51.37
CA ARG A 25 40.54 -8.14 52.60
C ARG A 25 42.00 -8.48 52.31
N LYS A 26 42.28 -9.35 51.32
CA LYS A 26 43.66 -9.67 50.89
C LYS A 26 44.36 -8.46 50.28
N THR A 27 43.66 -7.64 49.51
CA THR A 27 44.21 -6.39 48.95
C THR A 27 44.60 -5.44 50.07
N ALA A 28 43.72 -5.21 51.06
CA ALA A 28 44.03 -4.38 52.22
C ALA A 28 45.25 -4.90 53.01
N TYR A 29 45.36 -6.22 53.19
CA TYR A 29 46.53 -6.85 53.83
C TYR A 29 47.82 -6.61 53.04
N VAL A 30 47.80 -6.80 51.71
CA VAL A 30 48.97 -6.54 50.85
C VAL A 30 49.35 -5.06 50.85
N VAL A 31 48.37 -4.14 50.78
CA VAL A 31 48.60 -2.69 50.80
C VAL A 31 49.21 -2.22 52.13
N ARG A 32 48.84 -2.84 53.26
CA ARG A 32 49.47 -2.59 54.57
C ARG A 32 50.86 -3.23 54.73
N GLY A 33 51.52 -3.60 53.64
CA GLY A 33 52.83 -4.24 53.66
C GLY A 33 52.83 -5.65 54.25
N ARG A 34 51.67 -6.33 54.26
CA ARG A 34 51.50 -7.66 54.88
C ARG A 34 51.79 -7.69 56.38
N THR A 35 51.62 -6.55 57.04
CA THR A 35 51.76 -6.42 58.49
C THR A 35 50.49 -6.88 59.20
N GLY A 36 50.65 -7.54 60.35
CA GLY A 36 49.55 -8.08 61.15
C GLY A 36 48.98 -9.41 60.64
N ARG A 37 47.80 -9.77 61.14
CA ARG A 37 47.14 -11.06 60.89
C ARG A 37 46.75 -11.21 59.41
N CYS A 38 47.13 -12.33 58.80
CA CYS A 38 46.65 -12.67 57.46
C CYS A 38 45.13 -12.91 57.53
N PRO A 39 44.32 -12.23 56.70
CA PRO A 39 42.87 -12.21 56.88
C PRO A 39 42.18 -13.56 56.61
N CYS A 40 42.84 -14.52 55.96
CA CYS A 40 42.22 -15.78 55.53
C CYS A 40 42.88 -17.05 56.10
N GLN A 41 43.92 -16.92 56.93
CA GLN A 41 44.62 -18.02 57.59
C GLN A 41 44.26 -18.03 59.09
N ASN A 42 44.21 -19.22 59.67
CA ASN A 42 43.98 -19.39 61.10
C ASN A 42 45.14 -18.80 61.93
N GLU A 43 44.81 -18.13 63.03
CA GLU A 43 45.78 -17.41 63.86
C GLU A 43 46.63 -18.35 64.73
N SER A 44 46.07 -19.50 65.12
CA SER A 44 46.74 -20.46 65.99
C SER A 44 47.70 -21.40 65.28
N ASP A 45 47.77 -21.32 63.95
CA ASP A 45 48.60 -22.21 63.13
C ASP A 45 49.89 -21.50 62.69
N ASP A 46 51.03 -22.18 62.79
CA ASP A 46 52.26 -21.72 62.16
C ASP A 46 52.01 -21.56 60.66
N SER A 47 52.37 -20.42 60.06
CA SER A 47 52.07 -20.06 58.66
C SER A 47 52.80 -20.92 57.61
N ILE A 48 53.17 -22.15 57.95
CA ILE A 48 53.85 -23.13 57.12
C ILE A 48 52.91 -23.58 55.99
N PRO A 49 53.33 -23.44 54.71
CA PRO A 49 52.61 -23.97 53.55
C PRO A 49 52.17 -25.42 53.75
N GLY A 50 50.91 -25.73 53.45
CA GLY A 50 50.33 -27.07 53.58
C GLY A 50 49.93 -27.48 55.00
N ARG A 51 50.27 -26.70 56.05
CA ARG A 51 49.86 -26.98 57.44
C ARG A 51 48.81 -26.01 57.97
N VAL A 52 48.88 -24.74 57.57
CA VAL A 52 47.98 -23.66 58.01
C VAL A 52 46.56 -23.82 57.45
N ARG A 53 45.56 -23.79 58.34
CA ARG A 53 44.13 -23.84 57.98
C ARG A 53 43.67 -22.54 57.34
N CYS A 54 42.70 -22.66 56.44
CA CYS A 54 42.05 -21.51 55.81
C CYS A 54 40.71 -21.21 56.48
N ASP A 55 40.68 -20.24 57.39
CA ASP A 55 39.45 -19.78 58.08
C ASP A 55 38.35 -19.35 57.09
N ALA A 56 38.75 -18.85 55.93
CA ALA A 56 37.79 -18.46 54.90
C ALA A 56 37.01 -19.66 54.31
N ALA A 57 37.62 -20.85 54.28
CA ALA A 57 37.03 -22.07 53.73
C ALA A 57 36.13 -22.80 54.74
N THR A 58 36.31 -22.60 56.05
CA THR A 58 35.54 -23.29 57.10
C THR A 58 34.09 -22.82 57.18
N HIS A 59 33.81 -21.61 56.70
CA HIS A 59 32.45 -21.06 56.62
C HIS A 59 31.63 -21.59 55.42
N TRP A 60 32.20 -22.49 54.61
CA TRP A 60 31.53 -23.09 53.45
C TRP A 60 31.06 -24.50 53.78
N HIS A 61 29.82 -24.83 53.37
CA HIS A 61 29.26 -26.18 53.59
C HIS A 61 30.12 -27.27 52.94
N GLU A 62 30.69 -26.97 51.76
CA GLU A 62 31.68 -27.81 51.08
C GLU A 62 32.96 -26.98 50.83
N PRO A 63 34.00 -27.13 51.67
CA PRO A 63 35.24 -26.35 51.53
C PRO A 63 35.94 -26.52 50.18
N ALA A 64 35.73 -27.66 49.50
CA ALA A 64 36.21 -27.92 48.15
C ALA A 64 35.75 -26.85 47.14
N ARG A 65 34.50 -26.35 47.26
CA ARG A 65 33.96 -25.30 46.39
C ARG A 65 34.67 -23.96 46.58
N PHE A 66 35.21 -23.69 47.77
CA PHE A 66 35.97 -22.48 48.04
C PHE A 66 37.29 -22.41 47.24
N ARG A 67 37.79 -23.53 46.73
CA ARG A 67 38.95 -23.56 45.80
C ARG A 67 38.71 -22.76 44.51
N ALA A 68 37.45 -22.63 44.09
CA ALA A 68 37.08 -21.76 42.98
C ALA A 68 37.25 -20.26 43.31
N VAL A 69 37.10 -19.89 44.60
CA VAL A 69 37.35 -18.54 45.14
C VAL A 69 38.85 -18.32 45.41
N CYS A 70 39.52 -19.30 46.00
CA CYS A 70 40.94 -19.23 46.38
C CYS A 70 41.74 -20.38 45.75
N PRO A 71 42.56 -20.14 44.71
CA PRO A 71 43.36 -21.20 44.07
C PRO A 71 44.48 -21.74 44.97
N LEU A 72 44.81 -21.04 46.06
CA LEU A 72 45.86 -21.44 47.01
C LEU A 72 45.38 -22.53 47.97
N LEU A 73 44.10 -22.91 47.94
CA LEU A 73 43.56 -23.96 48.78
C LEU A 73 43.92 -25.34 48.18
N VAL A 74 44.57 -26.18 48.98
CA VAL A 74 44.97 -27.56 48.62
C VAL A 74 44.38 -28.55 49.62
N GLU A 75 44.04 -29.74 49.12
CA GLU A 75 43.58 -30.85 49.94
C GLU A 75 44.79 -31.61 50.48
N THR A 76 44.82 -31.85 51.78
CA THR A 76 45.86 -32.61 52.48
C THR A 76 45.20 -33.70 53.32
N PRO A 77 45.94 -34.71 53.82
CA PRO A 77 45.38 -35.73 54.70
C PRO A 77 44.67 -35.14 55.94
N ASP A 78 45.12 -33.97 56.41
CA ASP A 78 44.56 -33.27 57.58
C ASP A 78 43.41 -32.30 57.20
N GLY A 79 42.96 -32.32 55.95
CA GLY A 79 41.90 -31.48 55.40
C GLY A 79 42.40 -30.33 54.51
N TRP A 80 41.57 -29.31 54.30
CA TRP A 80 41.90 -28.20 53.41
C TRP A 80 42.89 -27.22 54.07
N ARG A 81 44.00 -26.93 53.38
CA ARG A 81 45.10 -26.09 53.87
C ARG A 81 45.53 -25.04 52.85
N CYS A 82 46.18 -23.97 53.30
CA CYS A 82 46.77 -22.98 52.39
C CYS A 82 48.11 -23.50 51.86
N SER A 83 48.30 -23.49 50.55
CA SER A 83 49.54 -23.93 49.86
C SER A 83 50.71 -22.94 49.97
N VAL A 84 50.51 -21.76 50.57
CA VAL A 84 51.53 -20.70 50.63
C VAL A 84 51.62 -20.09 52.01
N HIS A 85 52.78 -19.49 52.29
CA HIS A 85 53.04 -18.74 53.51
C HIS A 85 52.25 -17.42 53.54
N ALA A 86 51.98 -16.86 54.72
CA ALA A 86 51.24 -15.60 54.90
C ALA A 86 51.78 -14.45 54.02
N SER A 87 53.12 -14.34 53.93
CA SER A 87 53.81 -13.33 53.11
C SER A 87 53.58 -13.48 51.59
N GLN A 88 53.16 -14.64 51.13
CA GLN A 88 52.90 -14.94 49.72
C GLN A 88 51.40 -14.86 49.36
N VAL A 89 50.53 -14.57 50.33
CA VAL A 89 49.10 -14.38 50.06
C VAL A 89 48.90 -13.17 49.16
N ARG A 90 48.15 -13.37 48.07
CA ARG A 90 47.84 -12.36 47.06
C ARG A 90 46.35 -12.36 46.71
N PRO A 91 45.75 -11.21 46.33
CA PRO A 91 44.42 -11.18 45.76
C PRO A 91 44.41 -11.81 44.35
N PHE A 92 43.25 -12.31 43.95
CA PHE A 92 42.94 -12.96 42.69
C PHE A 92 41.82 -12.22 41.94
N TRP A 93 41.97 -10.89 41.78
CA TRP A 93 40.99 -10.06 41.08
C TRP A 93 40.67 -10.55 39.67
N GLY A 94 41.64 -11.12 38.95
CA GLY A 94 41.40 -11.72 37.63
C GLY A 94 40.33 -12.82 37.64
N ARG A 95 40.29 -13.69 38.67
CA ARG A 95 39.25 -14.72 38.80
C ARG A 95 37.92 -14.12 39.21
N ALA A 96 37.92 -13.13 40.09
CA ALA A 96 36.70 -12.45 40.50
C ALA A 96 36.04 -11.75 39.29
N VAL A 97 36.82 -11.02 38.48
CA VAL A 97 36.36 -10.38 37.26
C VAL A 97 35.90 -11.42 36.23
N ALA A 98 36.65 -12.50 36.02
CA ALA A 98 36.27 -13.55 35.08
C ALA A 98 34.93 -14.22 35.44
N TRP A 99 34.75 -14.65 36.70
CA TRP A 99 33.52 -15.29 37.15
C TRP A 99 32.33 -14.33 37.16
N SER A 100 32.53 -13.09 37.60
CA SER A 100 31.46 -12.08 37.63
C SER A 100 31.08 -11.65 36.21
N GLY A 101 32.07 -11.46 35.34
CA GLY A 101 31.87 -11.17 33.92
C GLY A 101 31.13 -12.30 33.21
N ALA A 102 31.55 -13.56 33.42
CA ALA A 102 30.86 -14.72 32.87
C ALA A 102 29.40 -14.82 33.36
N ALA A 103 29.16 -14.61 34.65
CA ALA A 103 27.81 -14.62 35.22
C ALA A 103 26.93 -13.50 34.62
N LEU A 104 27.48 -12.29 34.46
CA LEU A 104 26.79 -11.16 33.83
C LEU A 104 26.47 -11.44 32.36
N VAL A 105 27.41 -12.01 31.59
CA VAL A 105 27.19 -12.39 30.19
C VAL A 105 26.09 -13.45 30.10
N VAL A 106 26.11 -14.48 30.94
CA VAL A 106 25.06 -15.51 30.97
C VAL A 106 23.70 -14.90 31.31
N LEU A 107 23.63 -14.06 32.35
CA LEU A 107 22.39 -13.40 32.75
C LEU A 107 21.83 -12.52 31.62
N PHE A 108 22.71 -11.78 30.94
CA PHE A 108 22.36 -10.96 29.80
C PHE A 108 21.84 -11.81 28.63
N LEU A 109 22.50 -12.92 28.27
CA LEU A 109 22.07 -13.80 27.19
C LEU A 109 20.72 -14.46 27.49
N VAL A 110 20.51 -14.92 28.73
CA VAL A 110 19.23 -15.49 29.17
C VAL A 110 18.12 -14.43 29.11
N GLY A 111 18.39 -13.21 29.60
CA GLY A 111 17.44 -12.10 29.53
C GLY A 111 17.08 -11.74 28.09
N ALA A 112 18.08 -11.52 27.23
CA ALA A 112 17.87 -11.21 25.82
C ALA A 112 17.13 -12.35 25.08
N GLY A 113 17.46 -13.61 25.39
CA GLY A 113 16.77 -14.78 24.84
C GLY A 113 15.30 -14.86 25.26
N ALA A 114 15.02 -14.65 26.55
CA ALA A 114 13.65 -14.61 27.07
C ALA A 114 12.84 -13.48 26.44
N THR A 115 13.42 -12.27 26.34
CA THR A 115 12.78 -11.13 25.66
C THR A 115 12.53 -11.43 24.18
N LEU A 116 13.47 -12.08 23.47
CA LEU A 116 13.28 -12.47 22.08
C LEU A 116 12.12 -13.45 21.92
N VAL A 117 12.05 -14.49 22.76
CA VAL A 117 10.96 -15.47 22.74
C VAL A 117 9.63 -14.79 23.02
N PHE A 118 9.56 -13.92 24.03
CA PHE A 118 8.35 -13.16 24.35
C PHE A 118 7.90 -12.28 23.18
N LEU A 119 8.82 -11.51 22.56
CA LEU A 119 8.50 -10.63 21.44
C LEU A 119 8.03 -11.40 20.21
N ARG A 120 8.59 -12.59 19.94
CA ARG A 120 8.14 -13.46 18.85
C ARG A 120 6.79 -14.11 19.14
N ALA A 121 6.55 -14.56 20.37
CA ALA A 121 5.29 -15.17 20.77
C ALA A 121 4.13 -14.16 20.77
N ALA A 122 4.36 -12.95 21.30
CA ALA A 122 3.34 -11.91 21.40
C ALA A 122 3.10 -11.17 20.06
N GLY A 123 4.15 -10.97 19.26
CA GLY A 123 4.08 -10.12 18.06
C GLY A 123 4.15 -10.85 16.73
N GLY A 124 4.57 -12.12 16.68
CA GLY A 124 4.75 -12.91 15.44
C GLY A 124 5.85 -12.40 14.50
N ALA A 125 6.42 -11.22 14.77
CA ALA A 125 7.36 -10.56 13.89
C ALA A 125 8.74 -11.25 13.87
N PRO A 126 9.40 -11.34 12.71
CA PRO A 126 10.74 -11.90 12.59
C PRO A 126 11.77 -10.90 13.15
N ILE A 127 11.89 -10.86 14.47
CA ILE A 127 12.89 -10.06 15.19
C ILE A 127 14.16 -10.91 15.34
N SER A 128 15.31 -10.34 15.03
CA SER A 128 16.62 -11.00 15.20
C SER A 128 17.11 -10.91 16.64
N PHE A 129 17.93 -11.86 17.10
CA PHE A 129 18.56 -11.79 18.42
C PHE A 129 19.41 -10.52 18.58
N THR A 130 20.13 -10.13 17.52
CA THR A 130 20.94 -8.91 17.52
C THR A 130 20.12 -7.64 17.75
N GLN A 131 18.88 -7.59 17.26
CA GLN A 131 17.98 -6.45 17.50
C GLN A 131 17.51 -6.38 18.96
N VAL A 132 17.46 -7.49 19.68
CA VAL A 132 17.07 -7.52 21.10
C VAL A 132 18.27 -7.28 22.00
N ALA A 133 19.39 -7.94 21.71
CA ALA A 133 20.60 -7.86 22.51
C ALA A 133 21.31 -6.49 22.40
N TRP A 134 21.19 -5.78 21.27
CA TRP A 134 21.91 -4.52 21.04
C TRP A 134 21.00 -3.29 21.12
N PRO A 135 21.17 -2.40 22.13
CA PRO A 135 20.36 -1.19 22.29
C PRO A 135 20.37 -0.28 21.06
N GLY A 136 21.50 -0.20 20.34
CA GLY A 136 21.60 0.60 19.12
C GLY A 136 20.65 0.16 18.00
N LYS A 137 20.11 -1.07 18.03
CA LYS A 137 19.15 -1.59 17.05
C LYS A 137 17.70 -1.66 17.55
N TRP A 138 17.41 -1.22 18.78
CA TRP A 138 16.05 -1.27 19.34
C TRP A 138 15.05 -0.43 18.54
N HIS A 139 15.52 0.63 17.90
CA HIS A 139 14.70 1.47 17.02
C HIS A 139 14.17 0.71 15.79
N GLU A 140 14.78 -0.40 15.38
CA GLU A 140 14.34 -1.23 14.25
C GLU A 140 13.20 -2.20 14.62
N ILE A 141 12.98 -2.47 15.91
CA ILE A 141 12.01 -3.47 16.38
C ILE A 141 10.58 -3.05 16.00
N ARG A 142 10.22 -1.78 16.23
CA ARG A 142 8.88 -1.25 15.92
C ARG A 142 8.57 -1.31 14.41
N PRO A 143 9.45 -0.82 13.51
CA PRO A 143 9.27 -1.01 12.06
C PRO A 143 9.20 -2.48 11.63
N ALA A 144 9.97 -3.39 12.25
CA ALA A 144 9.90 -4.81 11.93
C ALA A 144 8.55 -5.43 12.31
N GLN A 145 8.01 -5.06 13.48
CA GLN A 145 6.66 -5.46 13.90
C GLN A 145 5.58 -4.89 13.00
N SER A 146 5.67 -3.59 12.66
CA SER A 146 4.73 -2.93 11.76
C SER A 146 4.70 -3.59 10.38
N ARG A 147 5.87 -3.91 9.79
CA ARG A 147 5.96 -4.64 8.51
C ARG A 147 5.39 -6.06 8.57
N HIS A 148 5.49 -6.74 9.71
CA HIS A 148 4.88 -8.06 9.88
C HIS A 148 3.35 -7.95 9.94
N LEU A 149 2.83 -7.01 10.75
CA LEU A 149 1.39 -6.74 10.86
C LEU A 149 0.78 -6.30 9.53
N PHE A 150 1.49 -5.48 8.75
CA PHE A 150 1.09 -5.09 7.40
C PHE A 150 0.95 -6.32 6.48
N ARG A 151 1.94 -7.22 6.45
CA ARG A 151 1.85 -8.47 5.66
C ARG A 151 0.69 -9.35 6.10
N ARG A 152 0.44 -9.45 7.41
CA ARG A 152 -0.73 -10.16 7.95
C ARG A 152 -2.03 -9.51 7.49
N ALA A 153 -2.11 -8.18 7.48
CA ALA A 153 -3.28 -7.45 7.01
C ALA A 153 -3.54 -7.68 5.52
N VAL A 154 -2.51 -7.64 4.68
CA VAL A 154 -2.62 -7.97 3.24
C VAL A 154 -3.14 -9.39 3.06
N GLY A 155 -2.58 -10.36 3.81
CA GLY A 155 -3.07 -11.73 3.82
C GLY A 155 -4.53 -11.83 4.27
N ALA A 156 -4.93 -11.15 5.34
CA ALA A 156 -6.32 -11.16 5.82
C ALA A 156 -7.28 -10.53 4.80
N PHE A 157 -6.90 -9.41 4.20
CA PHE A 157 -7.68 -8.71 3.17
C PHE A 157 -7.90 -9.61 1.94
N ALA A 158 -6.84 -10.27 1.47
CA ALA A 158 -6.89 -11.21 0.35
C ALA A 158 -7.85 -12.40 0.59
N HIS A 159 -8.11 -12.77 1.85
CA HIS A 159 -9.07 -13.82 2.23
C HIS A 159 -10.44 -13.25 2.64
N GLY A 160 -10.75 -11.98 2.32
CA GLY A 160 -12.02 -11.33 2.65
C GLY A 160 -12.21 -11.01 4.14
N ARG A 161 -11.19 -11.17 4.99
CA ARG A 161 -11.26 -10.90 6.45
C ARG A 161 -10.99 -9.42 6.74
N LEU A 162 -11.91 -8.55 6.33
CA LEU A 162 -11.75 -7.09 6.41
C LEU A 162 -11.51 -6.57 7.84
N ASN A 163 -12.22 -7.10 8.84
CA ASN A 163 -12.05 -6.67 10.23
C ASN A 163 -10.66 -7.00 10.79
N GLU A 164 -10.13 -8.19 10.46
CA GLU A 164 -8.77 -8.58 10.87
C GLU A 164 -7.72 -7.72 10.15
N ALA A 165 -7.92 -7.45 8.85
CA ALA A 165 -7.05 -6.57 8.09
C ALA A 165 -7.02 -5.16 8.69
N HIS A 166 -8.19 -4.59 9.01
CA HIS A 166 -8.30 -3.27 9.63
C HIS A 166 -7.58 -3.22 10.98
N LEU A 167 -7.85 -4.16 11.89
CA LEU A 167 -7.19 -4.21 13.21
C LEU A 167 -5.67 -4.36 13.10
N ALA A 168 -5.20 -5.19 12.16
CA ALA A 168 -3.77 -5.37 11.91
C ALA A 168 -3.10 -4.10 11.36
N LEU A 169 -3.76 -3.35 10.47
CA LEU A 169 -3.27 -2.08 9.95
C LEU A 169 -3.24 -0.97 11.00
N LEU A 170 -4.29 -0.85 11.80
CA LEU A 170 -4.31 0.09 12.95
C LEU A 170 -3.16 -0.22 13.91
N SER A 171 -2.96 -1.50 14.23
CA SER A 171 -1.85 -1.94 15.08
C SER A 171 -0.49 -1.64 14.45
N ALA A 172 -0.36 -1.83 13.12
CA ALA A 172 0.86 -1.50 12.39
C ALA A 172 1.17 0.00 12.44
N GLN A 173 0.16 0.86 12.26
CA GLN A 173 0.29 2.31 12.31
C GLN A 173 0.58 2.83 13.72
N GLN A 174 -0.03 2.26 14.76
CA GLN A 174 0.27 2.62 16.15
C GLN A 174 1.72 2.27 16.53
N ARG A 175 2.26 1.17 16.00
CA ARG A 175 3.63 0.73 16.25
C ARG A 175 4.65 1.58 15.49
N ASP A 176 4.33 1.94 14.26
CA ASP A 176 5.15 2.79 13.41
C ASP A 176 4.26 3.76 12.63
N PRO A 177 4.05 4.99 13.17
CA PRO A 177 3.24 6.01 12.50
C PRO A 177 3.81 6.45 11.15
N ARG A 178 5.09 6.17 10.87
CA ARG A 178 5.76 6.51 9.61
C ARG A 178 5.56 5.45 8.53
N ASN A 179 4.89 4.34 8.84
CA ASN A 179 4.61 3.29 7.86
C ASN A 179 3.52 3.75 6.88
N TYR A 180 3.97 4.40 5.81
CA TYR A 180 3.13 4.92 4.73
C TYR A 180 2.22 3.86 4.11
N ASP A 181 2.74 2.67 3.80
CA ASP A 181 1.95 1.62 3.14
C ASP A 181 0.80 1.13 4.02
N ALA A 182 1.02 1.02 5.34
CA ALA A 182 -0.03 0.67 6.28
C ALA A 182 -1.10 1.76 6.37
N ALA A 183 -0.70 3.03 6.42
CA ALA A 183 -1.63 4.15 6.46
C ALA A 183 -2.43 4.30 5.16
N LEU A 184 -1.81 4.08 4.00
CA LEU A 184 -2.48 4.11 2.70
C LEU A 184 -3.52 3.00 2.57
N MET A 185 -3.15 1.76 2.93
CA MET A 185 -4.07 0.63 2.88
C MET A 185 -5.22 0.78 3.90
N LEU A 186 -4.94 1.37 5.06
CA LEU A 186 -5.96 1.69 6.06
C LEU A 186 -7.00 2.68 5.50
N ALA A 187 -6.56 3.74 4.81
CA ALA A 187 -7.45 4.70 4.17
C ALA A 187 -8.34 4.05 3.11
N GLN A 188 -7.77 3.16 2.28
CA GLN A 188 -8.54 2.38 1.30
C GLN A 188 -9.61 1.50 1.96
N ILE A 189 -9.23 0.71 2.97
CA ILE A 189 -10.18 -0.18 3.67
C ILE A 189 -11.27 0.62 4.38
N ALA A 190 -10.94 1.74 5.02
CA ALA A 190 -11.92 2.59 5.67
C ALA A 190 -13.01 3.07 4.68
N MET A 191 -12.61 3.33 3.44
CA MET A 191 -13.51 3.71 2.35
C MET A 191 -14.47 2.57 1.99
N PHE A 192 -13.97 1.35 1.84
CA PHE A 192 -14.80 0.16 1.57
C PHE A 192 -15.72 -0.22 2.74
N GLN A 193 -15.35 0.13 3.97
CA GLN A 193 -16.19 -0.06 5.16
C GLN A 193 -17.25 1.03 5.34
N GLY A 194 -17.39 1.96 4.39
CA GLY A 194 -18.37 3.05 4.46
C GLY A 194 -17.97 4.21 5.38
N SER A 195 -16.76 4.21 5.94
CA SER A 195 -16.21 5.32 6.75
C SER A 195 -15.59 6.39 5.85
N VAL A 196 -16.43 6.96 4.99
CA VAL A 196 -16.03 7.79 3.84
C VAL A 196 -15.30 9.07 4.26
N LEU A 197 -15.83 9.80 5.26
CA LEU A 197 -15.22 11.05 5.73
C LEU A 197 -13.84 10.80 6.37
N SER A 198 -13.73 9.78 7.20
CA SER A 198 -12.46 9.39 7.84
C SER A 198 -11.41 9.00 6.79
N SER A 199 -11.82 8.29 5.73
CA SER A 199 -10.93 7.94 4.63
C SER A 199 -10.46 9.17 3.85
N ASP A 200 -11.36 10.11 3.54
CA ASP A 200 -10.99 11.37 2.86
C ASP A 200 -9.93 12.15 3.68
N GLU A 201 -10.15 12.30 4.99
CA GLU A 201 -9.18 12.95 5.89
C GLU A 201 -7.83 12.23 5.94
N GLN A 202 -7.84 10.89 5.92
CA GLN A 202 -6.61 10.09 5.90
C GLN A 202 -5.84 10.27 4.59
N PHE A 203 -6.51 10.26 3.43
CA PHE A 203 -5.87 10.50 2.14
C PHE A 203 -5.30 11.93 2.05
N GLU A 204 -6.06 12.93 2.48
CA GLU A 204 -5.57 14.31 2.53
C GLU A 204 -4.38 14.47 3.48
N ARG A 205 -4.41 13.81 4.64
CA ARG A 205 -3.27 13.79 5.57
C ARG A 205 -2.05 13.15 4.93
N LEU A 206 -2.22 12.02 4.23
CA LEU A 206 -1.13 11.36 3.51
C LEU A 206 -0.53 12.26 2.42
N LEU A 207 -1.35 13.00 1.68
CA LEU A 207 -0.86 13.97 0.68
C LEU A 207 -0.03 15.09 1.31
N ARG A 208 -0.38 15.55 2.52
CA ARG A 208 0.35 16.59 3.26
C ARG A 208 1.61 16.08 3.94
N GLU A 209 1.53 14.95 4.64
CA GLU A 209 2.63 14.40 5.47
C GLU A 209 3.68 13.67 4.64
N HIS A 210 3.31 13.15 3.46
CA HIS A 210 4.17 12.34 2.60
C HIS A 210 4.26 12.91 1.17
N PRO A 211 4.81 14.13 0.99
CA PRO A 211 4.84 14.79 -0.33
C PRO A 211 5.64 14.01 -1.38
N ALA A 212 6.67 13.27 -0.97
CA ALA A 212 7.45 12.40 -1.86
C ALA A 212 6.62 11.22 -2.42
N GLN A 213 5.57 10.80 -1.72
CA GLN A 213 4.65 9.74 -2.14
C GLN A 213 3.31 10.31 -2.68
N SER A 214 3.18 11.63 -2.83
CA SER A 214 1.93 12.30 -3.21
C SER A 214 1.32 11.76 -4.49
N GLY A 215 2.13 11.51 -5.53
CA GLY A 215 1.66 10.93 -6.79
C GLY A 215 1.02 9.55 -6.63
N ARG A 216 1.61 8.67 -5.81
CA ARG A 216 1.05 7.34 -5.52
C ARG A 216 -0.24 7.46 -4.71
N THR A 217 -0.26 8.29 -3.68
CA THR A 217 -1.46 8.56 -2.88
C THR A 217 -2.59 9.10 -3.75
N ALA A 218 -2.28 10.03 -4.66
CA ALA A 218 -3.26 10.66 -5.53
C ALA A 218 -3.91 9.67 -6.51
N ILE A 219 -3.12 8.78 -7.12
CA ILE A 219 -3.64 7.73 -8.01
C ILE A 219 -4.54 6.78 -7.22
N VAL A 220 -4.09 6.30 -6.07
CA VAL A 220 -4.89 5.38 -5.24
C VAL A 220 -6.17 6.03 -4.75
N TYR A 221 -6.12 7.29 -4.30
CA TYR A 221 -7.31 8.01 -3.87
C TYR A 221 -8.28 8.23 -5.02
N HIS A 222 -7.78 8.65 -6.20
CA HIS A 222 -8.55 8.77 -7.42
C HIS A 222 -9.27 7.47 -7.79
N ASP A 223 -8.55 6.34 -7.83
CA ASP A 223 -9.12 5.05 -8.22
C ASP A 223 -10.14 4.56 -7.20
N THR A 224 -9.92 4.85 -5.91
CA THR A 224 -10.89 4.51 -4.86
C THR A 224 -12.16 5.36 -4.97
N LEU A 225 -12.04 6.67 -5.26
CA LEU A 225 -13.18 7.55 -5.51
C LEU A 225 -13.98 7.12 -6.75
N LEU A 226 -13.28 6.70 -7.81
CA LEU A 226 -13.89 6.19 -9.03
C LEU A 226 -14.66 4.88 -8.76
N SER A 227 -14.06 3.95 -8.01
CA SER A 227 -14.64 2.63 -7.71
C SER A 227 -15.87 2.69 -6.80
N LEU A 228 -15.95 3.73 -5.95
CA LEU A 228 -17.08 4.00 -5.05
C LEU A 228 -18.12 4.96 -5.64
N ASP A 229 -18.00 5.29 -6.93
CA ASP A 229 -18.89 6.23 -7.64
C ASP A 229 -19.03 7.60 -6.94
N ARG A 230 -17.97 8.09 -6.29
CA ARG A 230 -17.98 9.36 -5.56
C ARG A 230 -17.66 10.54 -6.47
N MET A 231 -18.46 10.70 -7.52
CA MET A 231 -18.20 11.60 -8.64
C MET A 231 -18.00 13.06 -8.24
N ARG A 232 -18.80 13.59 -7.32
CA ARG A 232 -18.62 14.97 -6.84
C ARG A 232 -17.25 15.19 -6.20
N ARG A 233 -16.80 14.25 -5.37
CA ARG A 233 -15.50 14.32 -4.71
C ARG A 233 -14.35 14.05 -5.69
N LEU A 234 -14.54 13.11 -6.62
CA LEU A 234 -13.60 12.83 -7.70
C LEU A 234 -13.35 14.07 -8.57
N ALA A 235 -14.40 14.82 -8.93
CA ALA A 235 -14.27 16.05 -9.70
C ALA A 235 -13.46 17.11 -8.94
N GLN A 236 -13.80 17.37 -7.68
CA GLN A 236 -13.06 18.31 -6.82
C GLN A 236 -11.58 17.93 -6.70
N PHE A 237 -11.32 16.67 -6.37
CA PHE A 237 -9.97 16.15 -6.20
C PHE A 237 -9.17 16.23 -7.50
N SER A 238 -9.76 15.82 -8.62
CA SER A 238 -9.10 15.84 -9.92
C SER A 238 -8.78 17.27 -10.38
N LEU A 239 -9.66 18.25 -10.12
CA LEU A 239 -9.37 19.66 -10.43
C LEU A 239 -8.23 20.21 -9.57
N ALA A 240 -8.20 19.87 -8.27
CA ALA A 240 -7.11 20.25 -7.39
C ALA A 240 -5.77 19.64 -7.86
N MET A 241 -5.77 18.37 -8.25
CA MET A 241 -4.58 17.69 -8.79
C MET A 241 -4.15 18.24 -10.15
N ALA A 242 -5.10 18.59 -11.03
CA ALA A 242 -4.78 19.21 -12.32
C ALA A 242 -4.05 20.56 -12.19
N LYS A 243 -4.30 21.28 -11.09
CA LYS A 243 -3.59 22.51 -10.72
C LYS A 243 -2.25 22.23 -10.05
N ALA A 244 -2.18 21.23 -9.18
CA ALA A 244 -0.96 20.91 -8.43
C ALA A 244 0.11 20.19 -9.27
N ASP A 245 -0.30 19.39 -10.26
CA ASP A 245 0.56 18.59 -11.13
C ASP A 245 0.29 18.99 -12.60
N SER A 246 0.93 20.07 -13.04
CA SER A 246 0.76 20.62 -14.39
C SER A 246 1.18 19.64 -15.48
N ASP A 247 2.21 18.83 -15.23
CA ASP A 247 2.78 17.89 -16.19
C ASP A 247 1.81 16.77 -16.55
N ARG A 248 0.94 16.40 -15.60
CA ARG A 248 -0.11 15.38 -15.78
C ARG A 248 -1.51 15.96 -15.78
N SER A 249 -1.64 17.28 -15.96
CA SER A 249 -2.93 17.98 -15.89
C SER A 249 -3.99 17.36 -16.81
N ALA A 250 -3.60 16.88 -18.00
CA ALA A 250 -4.51 16.18 -18.93
C ALA A 250 -5.19 14.94 -18.35
N VAL A 251 -4.45 14.13 -17.58
CA VAL A 251 -4.99 12.91 -16.95
C VAL A 251 -6.01 13.27 -15.87
N TRP A 252 -5.73 14.33 -15.11
CA TRP A 252 -6.60 14.80 -14.05
C TRP A 252 -7.86 15.49 -14.61
N VAL A 253 -7.72 16.35 -15.61
CA VAL A 253 -8.85 17.00 -16.29
C VAL A 253 -9.77 15.97 -16.95
N ARG A 254 -9.21 14.89 -17.53
CA ARG A 254 -10.00 13.77 -18.04
C ARG A 254 -10.94 13.19 -16.98
N SER A 255 -10.40 12.90 -15.80
CA SER A 255 -11.18 12.37 -14.69
C SER A 255 -12.20 13.37 -14.16
N ALA A 256 -11.84 14.67 -14.13
CA ALA A 256 -12.78 15.73 -13.77
C ALA A 256 -13.95 15.82 -14.77
N LEU A 257 -13.70 15.74 -16.08
CA LEU A 257 -14.73 15.76 -17.12
C LEU A 257 -15.69 14.56 -16.99
N LEU A 258 -15.15 13.36 -16.76
CA LEU A 258 -15.96 12.17 -16.48
C LEU A 258 -16.82 12.37 -15.22
N ALA A 259 -16.21 12.86 -14.15
CA ALA A 259 -16.88 13.03 -12.88
C ALA A 259 -17.99 14.08 -12.95
N VAL A 260 -17.74 15.22 -13.61
CA VAL A 260 -18.74 16.28 -13.85
C VAL A 260 -19.90 15.75 -14.69
N ARG A 261 -19.62 14.89 -15.66
CA ARG A 261 -20.66 14.22 -16.45
C ARG A 261 -21.61 13.41 -15.59
N SER A 262 -21.11 12.71 -14.59
CA SER A 262 -21.98 11.88 -13.74
C SER A 262 -22.77 12.68 -12.69
N LEU A 263 -22.61 14.00 -12.59
CA LEU A 263 -23.31 14.82 -11.61
C LEU A 263 -24.76 15.14 -11.99
N SER A 264 -25.58 15.37 -10.97
CA SER A 264 -26.86 16.05 -11.12
C SER A 264 -26.66 17.50 -11.58
N ALA A 265 -27.66 18.09 -12.23
CA ALA A 265 -27.60 19.49 -12.68
C ALA A 265 -27.32 20.46 -11.50
N THR A 266 -27.96 20.23 -10.36
CA THR A 266 -27.78 21.04 -9.14
C THR A 266 -26.35 20.91 -8.59
N ASP A 267 -25.84 19.68 -8.49
CA ASP A 267 -24.46 19.45 -8.01
C ASP A 267 -23.42 20.06 -8.95
N ALA A 268 -23.66 20.01 -10.27
CA ALA A 268 -22.77 20.58 -11.27
C ALA A 268 -22.66 22.12 -11.12
N VAL A 269 -23.79 22.81 -10.93
CA VAL A 269 -23.81 24.27 -10.70
C VAL A 269 -23.07 24.63 -9.41
N GLU A 270 -23.41 23.98 -8.29
CA GLU A 270 -22.77 24.26 -7.00
C GLU A 270 -21.26 23.95 -7.02
N LEU A 271 -20.87 22.87 -7.69
CA LEU A 271 -19.47 22.50 -7.83
C LEU A 271 -18.71 23.50 -8.71
N ARG A 272 -19.30 23.96 -9.81
CA ARG A 272 -18.71 24.97 -10.69
C ARG A 272 -18.39 26.24 -9.91
N GLU A 273 -19.35 26.77 -9.15
CA GLU A 273 -19.16 27.98 -8.35
C GLU A 273 -17.97 27.85 -7.38
N LYS A 274 -17.87 26.70 -6.69
CA LYS A 274 -16.76 26.45 -5.76
C LYS A 274 -15.41 26.26 -6.45
N THR A 275 -15.39 25.74 -7.67
CA THR A 275 -14.16 25.35 -8.37
C THR A 275 -13.72 26.30 -9.48
N GLU A 276 -14.51 27.32 -9.82
CA GLU A 276 -14.20 28.31 -10.86
C GLU A 276 -12.81 28.96 -10.69
N PRO A 277 -12.35 29.34 -9.48
CA PRO A 277 -11.00 29.88 -9.31
C PRO A 277 -9.89 28.87 -9.66
N THR A 278 -10.16 27.58 -9.43
CA THR A 278 -9.23 26.50 -9.80
C THR A 278 -9.25 26.30 -11.31
N ILE A 279 -10.43 26.25 -11.94
CA ILE A 279 -10.59 26.12 -13.38
C ILE A 279 -9.88 27.28 -14.09
N ALA A 280 -10.08 28.53 -13.66
CA ALA A 280 -9.46 29.71 -14.25
C ALA A 280 -7.91 29.68 -14.22
N SER A 281 -7.30 28.87 -13.34
CA SER A 281 -5.84 28.69 -13.28
C SER A 281 -5.29 27.58 -14.19
N LEU A 282 -6.15 26.77 -14.81
CA LEU A 282 -5.74 25.69 -15.72
C LEU A 282 -5.42 26.23 -17.12
N ALA A 283 -4.86 25.38 -17.98
CA ALA A 283 -4.60 25.74 -19.37
C ALA A 283 -5.90 26.08 -20.15
N PRO A 284 -5.88 27.01 -21.13
CA PRO A 284 -7.09 27.51 -21.81
C PRO A 284 -7.99 26.42 -22.40
N HIS A 285 -7.42 25.37 -22.99
CA HIS A 285 -8.18 24.25 -23.54
C HIS A 285 -8.91 23.43 -22.45
N ALA A 286 -8.30 23.27 -21.26
CA ALA A 286 -8.93 22.59 -20.13
C ALA A 286 -10.07 23.44 -19.56
N GLN A 287 -9.86 24.76 -19.47
CA GLN A 287 -10.92 25.70 -19.07
C GLN A 287 -12.14 25.60 -19.98
N LEU A 288 -11.91 25.63 -21.30
CA LEU A 288 -12.98 25.55 -22.31
C LEU A 288 -13.78 24.26 -22.13
N LEU A 289 -13.11 23.11 -22.08
CA LEU A 289 -13.78 21.81 -21.94
C LEU A 289 -14.57 21.69 -20.64
N LEU A 290 -13.95 22.04 -19.50
CA LEU A 290 -14.61 21.94 -18.21
C LEU A 290 -15.83 22.86 -18.12
N ARG A 291 -15.70 24.12 -18.56
CA ARG A 291 -16.81 25.07 -18.57
C ARG A 291 -17.94 24.60 -19.49
N ALA A 292 -17.62 24.09 -20.68
CA ALA A 292 -18.60 23.54 -21.59
C ALA A 292 -19.32 22.32 -20.99
N GLU A 293 -18.61 21.45 -20.28
CA GLU A 293 -19.23 20.29 -19.63
C GLU A 293 -20.15 20.70 -18.47
N PHE A 294 -19.74 21.68 -17.65
CA PHE A 294 -20.60 22.26 -16.63
C PHE A 294 -21.84 22.94 -17.24
N ASP A 295 -21.68 23.71 -18.33
CA ASP A 295 -22.80 24.34 -19.04
C ASP A 295 -23.77 23.28 -19.58
N ALA A 296 -23.25 22.21 -20.20
CA ALA A 296 -24.05 21.10 -20.71
C ALA A 296 -24.82 20.39 -19.58
N ARG A 297 -24.17 20.15 -18.43
CA ARG A 297 -24.79 19.49 -17.28
C ARG A 297 -25.80 20.37 -16.54
N ALA A 298 -25.61 21.69 -16.58
CA ALA A 298 -26.59 22.66 -16.10
C ALA A 298 -27.82 22.82 -17.04
N GLY A 299 -27.82 22.16 -18.21
CA GLY A 299 -28.89 22.25 -19.20
C GLY A 299 -28.72 23.38 -20.23
N ASP A 300 -27.65 24.17 -20.16
CA ASP A 300 -27.32 25.23 -21.12
C ASP A 300 -26.54 24.67 -22.32
N THR A 301 -27.21 23.78 -23.06
CA THR A 301 -26.65 23.13 -24.26
C THR A 301 -26.18 24.13 -25.32
N PRO A 302 -26.91 25.23 -25.63
CA PRO A 302 -26.45 26.21 -26.61
C PRO A 302 -25.11 26.87 -26.25
N ARG A 303 -24.89 27.22 -24.97
CA ARG A 303 -23.63 27.78 -24.50
C ARG A 303 -22.49 26.77 -24.52
N ALA A 304 -22.78 25.52 -24.15
CA ALA A 304 -21.82 24.42 -24.25
C ALA A 304 -21.37 24.21 -25.71
N LEU A 305 -22.32 24.11 -26.65
CA LEU A 305 -22.03 23.97 -28.09
C LEU A 305 -21.23 25.17 -28.63
N LYS A 306 -21.62 26.39 -28.27
CA LYS A 306 -20.87 27.60 -28.67
C LYS A 306 -19.41 27.53 -28.24
N SER A 307 -19.15 27.10 -27.00
CA SER A 307 -17.80 26.97 -26.47
C SER A 307 -17.02 25.84 -27.16
N LEU A 308 -17.65 24.68 -27.35
CA LEU A 308 -17.02 23.51 -27.98
C LEU A 308 -16.75 23.67 -29.48
N ARG A 309 -17.41 24.60 -30.18
CA ARG A 309 -17.11 24.89 -31.59
C ARG A 309 -15.83 25.71 -31.78
N ALA A 310 -15.32 26.33 -30.72
CA ALA A 310 -14.08 27.11 -30.82
C ALA A 310 -12.87 26.17 -30.84
N PRO A 311 -11.98 26.25 -31.86
CA PRO A 311 -10.76 25.45 -31.88
C PRO A 311 -9.84 25.86 -30.73
N PHE A 312 -9.05 24.93 -30.21
CA PHE A 312 -8.08 25.23 -29.16
C PHE A 312 -6.97 26.15 -29.64
N SER A 313 -6.54 27.04 -28.75
CA SER A 313 -5.30 27.79 -28.90
C SER A 313 -4.15 27.10 -28.16
N GLY A 314 -2.98 27.04 -28.79
CA GLY A 314 -1.75 26.51 -28.18
C GLY A 314 -1.43 25.03 -28.50
N PRO A 315 -0.49 24.42 -27.76
CA PRO A 315 -0.09 23.03 -27.97
C PRO A 315 -1.28 22.08 -27.82
N LEU A 316 -1.55 21.31 -28.87
CA LEU A 316 -2.67 20.39 -28.90
C LEU A 316 -2.40 19.18 -28.02
N ASN A 317 -3.29 18.92 -27.07
CA ASN A 317 -3.36 17.63 -26.41
C ASN A 317 -4.36 16.73 -27.15
N PRO A 318 -3.94 15.57 -27.69
CA PRO A 318 -4.81 14.67 -28.44
C PRO A 318 -6.08 14.26 -27.67
N PHE A 319 -5.96 14.06 -26.35
CA PHE A 319 -7.10 13.69 -25.52
C PHE A 319 -8.16 14.78 -25.48
N TYR A 320 -7.76 16.06 -25.33
CA TYR A 320 -8.71 17.17 -25.27
C TYR A 320 -9.45 17.36 -26.59
N ALA A 321 -8.76 17.23 -27.72
CA ALA A 321 -9.40 17.39 -29.02
C ALA A 321 -10.31 16.21 -29.35
N ARG A 322 -9.92 14.97 -29.03
CA ARG A 322 -10.84 13.82 -29.12
C ARG A 322 -12.07 14.04 -28.24
N HIS A 323 -11.91 14.50 -27.00
CA HIS A 323 -13.04 14.79 -26.12
C HIS A 323 -13.96 15.88 -26.69
N GLN A 324 -13.41 16.98 -27.21
CA GLN A 324 -14.16 18.06 -27.86
C GLN A 324 -15.02 17.55 -29.01
N VAL A 325 -14.43 16.77 -29.92
CA VAL A 325 -15.11 16.15 -31.07
C VAL A 325 -16.26 15.26 -30.62
N LEU A 326 -15.98 14.30 -29.73
CA LEU A 326 -16.99 13.35 -29.27
C LEU A 326 -18.09 14.06 -28.47
N ARG A 327 -17.76 15.13 -27.74
CA ARG A 327 -18.75 15.87 -26.97
C ARG A 327 -19.68 16.71 -27.86
N LEU A 328 -19.16 17.35 -28.91
CA LEU A 328 -19.99 18.02 -29.93
C LEU A 328 -21.01 17.06 -30.54
N ALA A 329 -20.57 15.87 -30.93
CA ALA A 329 -21.43 14.84 -31.50
C ALA A 329 -22.50 14.39 -30.49
N ALA A 330 -22.11 14.13 -29.23
CA ALA A 330 -23.02 13.70 -28.18
C ALA A 330 -24.07 14.77 -27.80
N LEU A 331 -23.78 16.05 -28.05
CA LEU A 331 -24.73 17.15 -27.88
C LEU A 331 -25.58 17.42 -29.14
N GLY A 332 -25.46 16.59 -30.18
CA GLY A 332 -26.28 16.63 -31.39
C GLY A 332 -25.66 17.41 -32.56
N ASP A 333 -24.42 17.88 -32.46
CA ASP A 333 -23.74 18.62 -33.52
C ASP A 333 -22.64 17.78 -34.21
N ALA A 334 -23.07 16.71 -34.88
CA ALA A 334 -22.17 15.80 -35.59
C ALA A 334 -21.41 16.50 -36.74
N GLY A 335 -22.01 17.51 -37.37
CA GLY A 335 -21.38 18.29 -38.44
C GLY A 335 -20.17 19.08 -37.93
N ALA A 336 -20.33 19.85 -36.85
CA ALA A 336 -19.21 20.56 -36.25
C ALA A 336 -18.16 19.59 -35.69
N ALA A 337 -18.58 18.44 -35.15
CA ALA A 337 -17.68 17.41 -34.68
C ALA A 337 -16.80 16.85 -35.80
N GLN A 338 -17.35 16.56 -36.99
CA GLN A 338 -16.57 16.12 -38.15
C GLN A 338 -15.58 17.20 -38.61
N VAL A 339 -16.02 18.46 -38.70
CA VAL A 339 -15.12 19.59 -39.05
C VAL A 339 -13.96 19.70 -38.05
N MET A 340 -14.22 19.53 -36.76
CA MET A 340 -13.17 19.53 -35.74
C MET A 340 -12.24 18.30 -35.87
N LEU A 341 -12.77 17.12 -36.19
CA LEU A 341 -11.96 15.92 -36.42
C LEU A 341 -11.05 16.10 -37.63
N ASP A 342 -11.55 16.67 -38.73
CA ASP A 342 -10.77 16.94 -39.94
C ASP A 342 -9.68 17.98 -39.65
N PHE A 343 -9.99 18.99 -38.83
CA PHE A 343 -9.04 20.01 -38.39
C PHE A 343 -7.93 19.44 -37.49
N TYR A 344 -8.27 18.59 -36.51
CA TYR A 344 -7.31 17.99 -35.56
C TYR A 344 -6.69 16.68 -36.04
N GLY A 345 -7.14 16.13 -37.17
CA GLY A 345 -6.80 14.80 -37.65
C GLY A 345 -5.29 14.55 -37.79
N PRO A 346 -4.53 15.42 -38.47
CA PRO A 346 -3.10 15.16 -38.69
C PRO A 346 -2.28 15.02 -37.38
N PRO A 347 -2.50 15.85 -36.35
CA PRO A 347 -1.86 15.67 -35.03
C PRO A 347 -2.20 14.40 -34.24
N PHE A 348 -3.36 13.76 -34.46
CA PHE A 348 -3.78 12.59 -33.67
C PHE A 348 -2.98 11.33 -33.95
N GLY A 349 -2.42 11.23 -35.16
CA GLY A 349 -1.97 9.96 -35.71
C GLY A 349 -3.15 9.09 -36.18
N GLU A 350 -2.85 8.16 -37.07
CA GLU A 350 -3.86 7.41 -37.82
C GLU A 350 -4.80 6.59 -36.92
N PHE A 351 -4.26 5.91 -35.90
CA PHE A 351 -5.06 5.09 -34.99
C PHE A 351 -6.12 5.91 -34.24
N GLU A 352 -5.71 7.01 -33.60
CA GLU A 352 -6.62 7.85 -32.80
C GLU A 352 -7.63 8.58 -33.69
N GLN A 353 -7.24 8.97 -34.90
CA GLN A 353 -8.17 9.54 -35.86
C GLN A 353 -9.24 8.53 -36.27
N GLN A 354 -8.87 7.29 -36.61
CA GLN A 354 -9.85 6.26 -36.97
C GLN A 354 -10.73 5.85 -35.77
N LEU A 355 -10.17 5.84 -34.55
CA LEU A 355 -10.92 5.52 -33.33
C LEU A 355 -11.98 6.59 -33.05
N THR A 356 -11.56 7.85 -33.14
CA THR A 356 -12.46 9.00 -32.99
C THR A 356 -13.51 9.04 -34.09
N GLN A 357 -13.15 8.72 -35.34
CA GLN A 357 -14.11 8.60 -36.45
C GLN A 357 -15.14 7.50 -36.20
N PHE A 358 -14.72 6.33 -35.73
CA PHE A 358 -15.62 5.23 -35.40
C PHE A 358 -16.65 5.63 -34.34
N GLU A 359 -16.20 6.23 -33.25
CA GLU A 359 -17.10 6.69 -32.17
C GLU A 359 -18.00 7.83 -32.64
N LEU A 360 -17.46 8.82 -33.35
CA LEU A 360 -18.22 9.92 -33.93
C LEU A 360 -19.37 9.41 -34.82
N SER A 361 -19.05 8.53 -35.78
CA SER A 361 -20.04 7.95 -36.69
C SER A 361 -21.04 7.06 -35.95
N SER A 362 -20.62 6.37 -34.89
CA SER A 362 -21.52 5.58 -34.04
C SER A 362 -22.50 6.47 -33.26
N ILE A 363 -22.05 7.61 -32.73
CA ILE A 363 -22.91 8.62 -32.07
C ILE A 363 -23.89 9.21 -33.08
N ALA A 364 -23.41 9.55 -34.29
CA ALA A 364 -24.21 10.10 -35.37
C ALA A 364 -25.17 9.07 -36.03
N ARG A 365 -25.08 7.79 -35.66
CA ARG A 365 -25.82 6.66 -36.25
C ARG A 365 -25.57 6.46 -37.75
N ASP A 366 -24.39 6.83 -38.23
CA ASP A 366 -23.90 6.51 -39.57
C ASP A 366 -23.14 5.18 -39.54
N GLU A 367 -23.90 4.08 -39.62
CA GLU A 367 -23.36 2.72 -39.51
C GLU A 367 -22.37 2.37 -40.62
N ALA A 368 -22.51 2.96 -41.81
CA ALA A 368 -21.63 2.68 -42.95
C ALA A 368 -20.22 3.27 -42.70
N THR A 369 -20.16 4.53 -42.27
CA THR A 369 -18.89 5.18 -41.93
C THR A 369 -18.28 4.58 -40.67
N ALA A 370 -19.10 4.25 -39.66
CA ALA A 370 -18.63 3.59 -38.45
C ALA A 370 -17.98 2.23 -38.77
N GLU A 371 -18.62 1.41 -39.60
CA GLU A 371 -18.09 0.11 -40.02
C GLU A 371 -16.79 0.26 -40.85
N ALA A 372 -16.73 1.23 -41.75
CA ALA A 372 -15.53 1.50 -42.52
C ALA A 372 -14.34 1.92 -41.63
N ALA A 373 -14.58 2.82 -40.68
CA ALA A 373 -13.56 3.25 -39.70
C ALA A 373 -13.13 2.08 -38.80
N PHE A 374 -14.07 1.25 -38.33
CA PHE A 374 -13.77 0.08 -37.50
C PHE A 374 -12.90 -0.95 -38.22
N ARG A 375 -13.16 -1.23 -39.50
CA ARG A 375 -12.30 -2.13 -40.30
C ARG A 375 -10.89 -1.56 -40.48
N ARG A 376 -10.76 -0.25 -40.69
CA ARG A 376 -9.45 0.42 -40.75
C ARG A 376 -8.71 0.34 -39.42
N LEU A 377 -9.41 0.44 -38.29
CA LEU A 377 -8.82 0.22 -36.96
C LEU A 377 -8.25 -1.19 -36.80
N LEU A 378 -9.01 -2.22 -37.18
CA LEU A 378 -8.58 -3.62 -37.04
C LEU A 378 -7.47 -4.02 -38.03
N ALA A 379 -7.30 -3.28 -39.12
CA ALA A 379 -6.23 -3.47 -40.09
C ALA A 379 -4.87 -2.96 -39.59
N GLN A 380 -4.85 -2.07 -38.61
CA GLN A 380 -3.61 -1.54 -38.03
C GLN A 380 -2.96 -2.54 -37.05
N PRO A 381 -1.66 -2.40 -36.76
CA PRO A 381 -1.00 -3.20 -35.71
C PRO A 381 -1.67 -2.99 -34.35
N LEU A 382 -2.02 -4.10 -33.68
CA LEU A 382 -2.61 -4.07 -32.35
C LEU A 382 -1.53 -4.21 -31.27
N GLN A 383 -1.77 -3.56 -30.14
CA GLN A 383 -0.95 -3.61 -28.92
C GLN A 383 -1.90 -3.59 -27.72
N GLU A 384 -1.44 -3.99 -26.53
CA GLU A 384 -2.26 -4.07 -25.30
C GLU A 384 -3.11 -2.81 -25.09
N LEU A 385 -2.50 -1.62 -25.13
CA LEU A 385 -3.21 -0.35 -24.95
C LEU A 385 -4.25 -0.05 -26.05
N ARG A 386 -4.00 -0.46 -27.30
CA ARG A 386 -4.95 -0.27 -28.41
C ARG A 386 -6.15 -1.20 -28.27
N VAL A 387 -5.92 -2.43 -27.82
CA VAL A 387 -6.97 -3.40 -27.50
C VAL A 387 -7.87 -2.84 -26.40
N GLU A 388 -7.31 -2.28 -25.33
CA GLU A 388 -8.08 -1.64 -24.26
C GLU A 388 -8.93 -0.46 -24.76
N ARG A 389 -8.39 0.39 -25.64
CA ARG A 389 -9.12 1.53 -26.23
C ARG A 389 -10.25 1.10 -27.15
N ILE A 390 -10.04 0.08 -27.99
CA ILE A 390 -11.10 -0.48 -28.84
C ILE A 390 -12.20 -1.13 -27.97
N ALA A 391 -11.80 -1.86 -26.93
CA ALA A 391 -12.73 -2.45 -25.97
C ALA A 391 -13.60 -1.39 -25.29
N ALA A 392 -12.99 -0.28 -24.83
CA ALA A 392 -13.71 0.86 -24.26
C ALA A 392 -14.70 1.50 -25.27
N ALA A 393 -14.30 1.68 -26.53
CA ALA A 393 -15.18 2.20 -27.58
C ALA A 393 -16.35 1.26 -27.89
N LEU A 394 -16.13 -0.06 -27.87
CA LEU A 394 -17.20 -1.06 -28.02
C LEU A 394 -18.15 -1.09 -26.82
N ILE A 395 -17.68 -0.82 -25.59
CA ILE A 395 -18.57 -0.67 -24.43
C ILE A 395 -19.47 0.58 -24.58
N ALA A 396 -18.91 1.67 -25.09
CA ALA A 396 -19.66 2.90 -25.37
C ALA A 396 -20.68 2.71 -26.51
N HIS A 397 -20.30 1.95 -27.54
CA HIS A 397 -21.12 1.67 -28.73
C HIS A 397 -21.22 0.15 -29.01
N PRO A 398 -22.05 -0.57 -28.23
CA PRO A 398 -22.08 -2.03 -28.28
C PRO A 398 -22.63 -2.56 -29.59
N ASN A 399 -21.90 -3.51 -30.16
CA ASN A 399 -22.30 -4.24 -31.35
C ASN A 399 -21.66 -5.64 -31.32
N ALA A 400 -22.50 -6.68 -31.27
CA ALA A 400 -22.05 -8.08 -31.16
C ALA A 400 -21.12 -8.49 -32.31
N GLU A 401 -21.41 -8.05 -33.53
CA GLU A 401 -20.64 -8.41 -34.73
C GLU A 401 -19.26 -7.76 -34.72
N ARG A 402 -19.18 -6.47 -34.38
CA ARG A 402 -17.90 -5.76 -34.23
C ARG A 402 -17.04 -6.39 -33.12
N TYR A 403 -17.65 -6.77 -32.01
CA TYR A 403 -16.94 -7.49 -30.94
C TYR A 403 -16.39 -8.83 -31.43
N ARG A 404 -17.17 -9.63 -32.17
CA ARG A 404 -16.69 -10.90 -32.74
C ARG A 404 -15.48 -10.71 -33.65
N GLN A 405 -15.54 -9.73 -34.55
CA GLN A 405 -14.42 -9.41 -35.45
C GLN A 405 -13.17 -8.97 -34.68
N PHE A 406 -13.35 -8.13 -33.66
CA PHE A 406 -12.26 -7.68 -32.79
C PHE A 406 -11.66 -8.84 -31.97
N SER A 407 -12.49 -9.64 -31.31
CA SER A 407 -12.05 -10.80 -30.52
C SER A 407 -11.27 -11.80 -31.39
N ALA A 408 -11.80 -12.15 -32.56
CA ALA A 408 -11.12 -13.03 -33.52
C ALA A 408 -9.81 -12.43 -34.06
N ARG A 409 -9.72 -11.10 -34.16
CA ARG A 409 -8.49 -10.41 -34.57
C ARG A 409 -7.41 -10.49 -33.49
N VAL A 410 -7.77 -10.34 -32.21
CA VAL A 410 -6.84 -10.46 -31.07
C VAL A 410 -6.38 -11.91 -30.91
N GLN A 411 -7.29 -12.89 -31.00
CA GLN A 411 -6.95 -14.32 -30.91
C GLN A 411 -5.96 -14.78 -31.99
N ARG A 412 -6.05 -14.22 -33.21
CA ARG A 412 -5.08 -14.53 -34.28
C ARG A 412 -3.66 -14.05 -34.00
N GLU A 413 -3.49 -13.06 -33.12
CA GLU A 413 -2.19 -12.59 -32.66
C GLU A 413 -1.87 -13.18 -31.28
N GLY A 414 -1.45 -14.46 -31.24
CA GLY A 414 -1.26 -15.19 -29.98
C GLY A 414 -0.35 -14.52 -28.94
N LEU A 415 0.55 -13.61 -29.34
CA LEU A 415 1.30 -12.78 -28.39
C LEU A 415 0.41 -11.78 -27.64
N LEU A 416 -0.54 -11.15 -28.34
CA LEU A 416 -1.52 -10.24 -27.73
C LEU A 416 -2.47 -10.98 -26.80
N GLU A 417 -2.89 -12.18 -27.19
CA GLU A 417 -3.77 -13.00 -26.35
C GLU A 417 -3.19 -13.22 -24.94
N ALA A 418 -1.88 -13.45 -24.82
CA ALA A 418 -1.26 -13.68 -23.52
C ALA A 418 -1.10 -12.42 -22.65
N VAL A 419 -1.07 -11.24 -23.26
CA VAL A 419 -0.80 -9.97 -22.54
C VAL A 419 -2.05 -9.14 -22.28
N CYS A 420 -3.07 -9.25 -23.12
CA CYS A 420 -4.31 -8.49 -22.98
C CYS A 420 -5.10 -8.89 -21.75
N ASP A 421 -5.76 -7.92 -21.13
CA ASP A 421 -6.59 -8.14 -19.95
C ASP A 421 -7.86 -8.95 -20.30
N GLY A 422 -7.91 -10.19 -19.82
CA GLY A 422 -9.03 -11.10 -20.09
C GLY A 422 -10.34 -10.61 -19.48
N ALA A 423 -10.29 -9.96 -18.31
CA ALA A 423 -11.48 -9.43 -17.65
C ALA A 423 -12.11 -8.29 -18.46
N GLY A 424 -11.30 -7.37 -18.98
CA GLY A 424 -11.74 -6.27 -19.84
C GLY A 424 -12.42 -6.77 -21.12
N LEU A 425 -11.82 -7.77 -21.79
CA LEU A 425 -12.39 -8.35 -23.01
C LEU A 425 -13.65 -9.17 -22.75
N TRP A 426 -13.71 -9.90 -21.64
CA TRP A 426 -14.91 -10.62 -21.21
C TRP A 426 -16.07 -9.65 -20.95
N VAL A 427 -15.85 -8.61 -20.14
CA VAL A 427 -16.88 -7.59 -19.85
C VAL A 427 -17.33 -6.88 -21.12
N THR A 428 -16.41 -6.54 -22.02
CA THR A 428 -16.75 -5.94 -23.32
C THR A 428 -17.70 -6.82 -24.12
N GLY A 429 -17.42 -8.13 -24.18
CA GLY A 429 -18.27 -9.09 -24.90
C GLY A 429 -19.65 -9.26 -24.28
N LEU A 430 -19.74 -9.24 -22.95
CA LEU A 430 -21.03 -9.23 -22.27
C LEU A 430 -21.83 -7.96 -22.58
N VAL A 431 -21.21 -6.78 -22.53
CA VAL A 431 -21.87 -5.51 -22.88
C VAL A 431 -22.33 -5.48 -24.34
N CYS A 432 -21.57 -6.09 -25.25
CA CYS A 432 -21.89 -6.21 -26.67
C CYS A 432 -22.92 -7.31 -27.01
N ASP A 433 -23.49 -7.99 -26.01
CA ASP A 433 -24.42 -9.11 -26.18
C ASP A 433 -23.83 -10.29 -26.98
N ALA A 434 -22.53 -10.55 -26.78
CA ALA A 434 -21.77 -11.66 -27.37
C ALA A 434 -21.19 -12.60 -26.29
N PRO A 435 -22.01 -13.16 -25.37
CA PRO A 435 -21.51 -13.92 -24.23
C PRO A 435 -20.76 -15.20 -24.63
N LYS A 436 -21.16 -15.86 -25.73
CA LYS A 436 -20.49 -17.08 -26.22
C LYS A 436 -19.03 -16.80 -26.61
N ASP A 437 -18.80 -15.69 -27.28
CA ASP A 437 -17.47 -15.25 -27.69
C ASP A 437 -16.67 -14.71 -26.50
N ALA A 438 -17.35 -14.08 -25.53
CA ALA A 438 -16.74 -13.52 -24.33
C ALA A 438 -16.17 -14.60 -23.39
N VAL A 439 -16.85 -15.76 -23.26
CA VAL A 439 -16.44 -16.85 -22.34
C VAL A 439 -15.00 -17.29 -22.57
N TYR A 440 -14.50 -17.19 -23.80
CA TYR A 440 -13.09 -17.45 -24.13
C TYR A 440 -12.12 -16.70 -23.19
N TRP A 441 -12.39 -15.42 -22.92
CA TRP A 441 -11.52 -14.52 -22.15
C TRP A 441 -11.60 -14.73 -20.63
N GLN A 442 -12.44 -15.65 -20.15
CA GLN A 442 -12.43 -16.06 -18.74
C GLN A 442 -11.25 -16.98 -18.42
N THR A 443 -10.74 -17.69 -19.42
CA THR A 443 -9.60 -18.63 -19.30
C THR A 443 -8.36 -18.20 -20.04
N HIS A 444 -8.54 -17.35 -21.05
CA HIS A 444 -7.48 -16.82 -21.90
C HIS A 444 -7.31 -15.32 -21.61
N GLY A 445 -6.14 -14.76 -21.89
CA GLY A 445 -5.80 -13.42 -21.42
C GLY A 445 -5.02 -13.42 -20.12
N LYS A 446 -4.34 -12.30 -19.88
CA LYS A 446 -3.71 -11.97 -18.61
C LYS A 446 -4.81 -11.80 -17.58
N GLN A 447 -4.77 -12.66 -16.56
CA GLN A 447 -5.57 -12.50 -15.36
C GLN A 447 -4.72 -11.75 -14.34
N PRO A 448 -5.19 -10.63 -13.78
CA PRO A 448 -4.42 -9.90 -12.77
C PRO A 448 -4.14 -10.83 -11.58
N MET A 449 -2.87 -11.19 -11.38
CA MET A 449 -2.40 -12.13 -10.32
C MET A 449 -2.53 -11.57 -8.89
N PHE A 450 -3.27 -10.48 -8.67
CA PHE A 450 -3.51 -10.00 -7.31
C PHE A 450 -4.42 -10.98 -6.58
N SER A 451 -3.83 -11.63 -5.59
CA SER A 451 -4.25 -12.85 -4.89
C SER A 451 -5.50 -12.74 -4.00
N GLY A 452 -6.51 -11.97 -4.40
CA GLY A 452 -7.72 -11.76 -3.58
C GLY A 452 -9.03 -11.60 -4.35
N TYR A 453 -9.01 -11.53 -5.68
CA TYR A 453 -10.23 -11.49 -6.48
C TYR A 453 -10.60 -12.89 -6.96
N PRO A 454 -11.90 -13.28 -6.89
CA PRO A 454 -12.32 -14.58 -7.40
C PRO A 454 -12.01 -14.65 -8.91
N PRO A 455 -11.57 -15.81 -9.42
CA PRO A 455 -11.41 -15.98 -10.87
C PRO A 455 -12.74 -15.69 -11.57
N ILE A 456 -12.69 -15.01 -12.73
CA ILE A 456 -13.87 -14.55 -13.48
C ILE A 456 -14.91 -15.66 -13.66
N LYS A 457 -14.47 -16.93 -13.76
CA LYS A 457 -15.32 -18.13 -13.82
C LYS A 457 -16.37 -18.26 -12.70
N MET A 458 -16.19 -17.60 -11.57
CA MET A 458 -17.11 -17.66 -10.43
C MET A 458 -18.19 -16.58 -10.46
N ILE A 459 -18.20 -15.71 -11.46
CA ILE A 459 -19.09 -14.57 -11.53
C ILE A 459 -20.13 -14.79 -12.64
N ASP A 460 -21.36 -15.09 -12.24
CA ASP A 460 -22.51 -15.17 -13.16
C ASP A 460 -23.20 -13.79 -13.25
N PHE A 461 -22.89 -13.05 -14.31
CA PHE A 461 -23.65 -11.85 -14.67
C PHE A 461 -24.21 -11.99 -16.08
N GLN A 462 -25.54 -11.86 -16.19
CA GLN A 462 -26.18 -11.67 -17.49
C GLN A 462 -25.86 -10.27 -18.04
N SER A 463 -25.68 -10.13 -19.35
CA SER A 463 -25.30 -8.89 -20.05
C SER A 463 -26.11 -7.66 -19.62
N ARG A 464 -27.43 -7.83 -19.43
CA ARG A 464 -28.35 -6.76 -19.02
C ARG A 464 -28.14 -6.28 -17.58
N ALA A 465 -27.70 -7.16 -16.67
CA ALA A 465 -27.44 -6.78 -15.29
C ALA A 465 -26.24 -5.83 -15.21
N LEU A 466 -25.20 -6.05 -16.04
CA LEU A 466 -23.98 -5.24 -16.09
C LEU A 466 -24.20 -3.78 -16.49
N ALA A 467 -25.33 -3.46 -17.14
CA ALA A 467 -25.65 -2.09 -17.54
C ALA A 467 -26.34 -1.28 -16.42
N THR A 468 -26.61 -1.87 -15.27
CA THR A 468 -27.24 -1.18 -14.13
C THR A 468 -26.19 -0.49 -13.25
N VAL A 469 -26.54 0.66 -12.66
CA VAL A 469 -25.63 1.48 -11.81
C VAL A 469 -24.99 0.63 -10.72
N ASN A 470 -25.83 -0.10 -9.98
CA ASN A 470 -25.38 -0.92 -8.85
C ASN A 470 -24.46 -2.06 -9.29
N SER A 471 -24.67 -2.62 -10.49
CA SER A 471 -23.85 -3.73 -10.98
C SER A 471 -22.52 -3.25 -11.52
N VAL A 472 -22.44 -2.08 -12.17
CA VAL A 472 -21.14 -1.51 -12.60
C VAL A 472 -20.27 -1.21 -11.39
N SER A 473 -20.81 -0.54 -10.37
CA SER A 473 -20.06 -0.26 -9.14
C SER A 473 -19.60 -1.55 -8.45
N HIS A 474 -20.47 -2.56 -8.38
CA HIS A 474 -20.06 -3.87 -7.84
C HIS A 474 -18.97 -4.53 -8.68
N LEU A 475 -19.09 -4.49 -10.02
CA LEU A 475 -18.14 -5.12 -10.92
C LEU A 475 -16.75 -4.47 -10.84
N VAL A 476 -16.68 -3.14 -10.82
CA VAL A 476 -15.41 -2.40 -10.66
C VAL A 476 -14.76 -2.72 -9.30
N ASN A 477 -15.56 -3.03 -8.28
CA ASN A 477 -15.05 -3.41 -6.96
C ASN A 477 -14.61 -4.88 -6.85
N VAL A 478 -15.08 -5.76 -7.74
CA VAL A 478 -14.82 -7.22 -7.70
C VAL A 478 -13.88 -7.69 -8.80
N LEU A 479 -13.71 -6.93 -9.88
CA LEU A 479 -12.81 -7.24 -10.98
C LEU A 479 -11.78 -6.14 -11.15
N SER A 480 -10.52 -6.55 -11.23
CA SER A 480 -9.46 -5.66 -11.72
C SER A 480 -9.64 -5.51 -13.23
N LEU A 481 -10.14 -4.35 -13.65
CA LEU A 481 -10.35 -4.00 -15.04
C LEU A 481 -9.38 -2.91 -15.50
N PRO A 482 -9.06 -2.84 -16.80
CA PRO A 482 -8.35 -1.70 -17.37
C PRO A 482 -9.09 -0.38 -17.13
N ARG A 483 -8.34 0.69 -16.86
CA ARG A 483 -8.92 2.02 -16.56
C ARG A 483 -9.85 2.51 -17.66
N GLU A 484 -9.51 2.31 -18.93
CA GLU A 484 -10.34 2.68 -20.08
C GLU A 484 -11.70 1.97 -20.07
N VAL A 485 -11.71 0.69 -19.71
CA VAL A 485 -12.91 -0.13 -19.59
C VAL A 485 -13.79 0.35 -18.43
N ILE A 486 -13.20 0.63 -17.26
CA ILE A 486 -13.92 1.17 -16.09
C ILE A 486 -14.60 2.50 -16.47
N VAL A 487 -13.87 3.41 -17.12
CA VAL A 487 -14.40 4.71 -17.54
C VAL A 487 -15.55 4.54 -18.53
N ALA A 488 -15.43 3.64 -19.51
CA ALA A 488 -16.49 3.39 -20.48
C ALA A 488 -17.75 2.77 -19.84
N LEU A 489 -17.58 1.86 -18.88
CA LEU A 489 -18.69 1.26 -18.13
C LEU A 489 -19.44 2.32 -17.31
N LEU A 490 -18.71 3.16 -16.58
CA LEU A 490 -19.31 4.23 -15.78
C LEU A 490 -20.03 5.25 -16.66
N ALA A 491 -19.44 5.62 -17.79
CA ALA A 491 -20.04 6.56 -18.74
C ALA A 491 -21.37 6.05 -19.34
N ARG A 492 -21.54 4.74 -19.46
CA ARG A 492 -22.76 4.11 -19.99
C ARG A 492 -23.95 4.23 -19.04
N VAL A 493 -23.68 4.30 -17.75
CA VAL A 493 -24.69 4.36 -16.70
C VAL A 493 -24.98 5.80 -16.25
N GLU A 494 -24.42 6.79 -16.95
CA GLU A 494 -24.69 8.19 -16.69
C GLU A 494 -26.20 8.48 -16.71
N PRO A 495 -26.72 9.25 -15.74
CA PRO A 495 -28.10 9.69 -15.78
C PRO A 495 -28.34 10.49 -17.08
N PRO A 496 -29.49 10.29 -17.74
CA PRO A 496 -29.81 11.04 -18.94
C PRO A 496 -29.70 12.54 -18.64
N ALA A 497 -29.09 13.28 -19.57
CA ALA A 497 -29.05 14.73 -19.46
C ALA A 497 -30.48 15.26 -19.24
N PRO A 498 -30.68 16.26 -18.36
CA PRO A 498 -32.01 16.84 -18.16
C PRO A 498 -32.56 17.22 -19.54
N ALA A 499 -33.76 16.73 -19.86
CA ALA A 499 -34.41 17.05 -21.12
C ALA A 499 -34.41 18.57 -21.27
N ALA A 500 -33.92 19.08 -22.40
CA ALA A 500 -33.98 20.49 -22.69
C ALA A 500 -35.44 20.93 -22.51
N SER A 501 -35.71 21.79 -21.52
CA SER A 501 -37.03 22.37 -21.36
C SER A 501 -37.43 22.92 -22.72
N PRO A 502 -38.57 22.50 -23.31
CA PRO A 502 -38.98 22.99 -24.61
C PRO A 502 -38.98 24.51 -24.51
N ALA A 503 -38.08 25.15 -25.26
CA ALA A 503 -37.97 26.60 -25.31
C ALA A 503 -39.37 27.13 -25.50
N GLY A 504 -39.87 27.86 -24.49
CA GLY A 504 -41.27 28.19 -24.35
C GLY A 504 -41.81 28.63 -25.70
N ALA A 505 -42.69 27.79 -26.28
CA ALA A 505 -43.52 28.20 -27.38
C ALA A 505 -44.22 29.46 -26.88
N GLY A 506 -43.76 30.61 -27.39
CA GLY A 506 -44.29 31.89 -26.99
C GLY A 506 -45.81 31.80 -27.09
N ARG A 507 -46.48 32.01 -25.95
CA ARG A 507 -47.88 32.41 -25.97
C ARG A 507 -47.90 33.71 -26.76
N ARG A 508 -48.25 33.61 -28.04
CA ARG A 508 -48.81 34.73 -28.79
C ARG A 508 -50.26 34.89 -28.40
#